data_AF-A0A843BKD0-F1
#
_entry.id   AF-A0A843BKD0-F1
#
_cell.length_a   1.000
_cell.length_b   1.000
_cell.length_c   1.000
_cell.angle_alpha   90.00
_cell.angle_beta   90.00
_cell.angle_gamma   90.00
#
_symmetry.space_group_name_H-M   'P 1'
#
loop_
_entity.id
_entity.type
_entity.pdbx_description
1 polymer ?
#
loop_
_entity_poly.entity_id
_entity_poly.type
_entity_poly.pdbx_seq_one_letter_code
_entity_poly.pdbx_strand_id
1 'polypeptide(L)'
;MAGKSNTATAKVLQKENGRLKTFLTESTLAVDALKNLGEEALRAVQHLLDHGMSLNGVLPICEVSRQRWYWKKKARESKADPSVLDMIRDIHKRRPFYGTRSVATELSRQLGRPVNRKAVRRLYRLAGWSKPAPPKADAKARWKRIKVV
;
A
#
# COMPACT_ATOMS: atom_id res chain seq x y z
N MET A 1 47.84 -3.28 -23.08
CA MET A 1 46.84 -3.47 -24.15
C MET A 1 45.49 -3.94 -23.57
N ALA A 2 44.83 -3.18 -22.67
CA ALA A 2 43.61 -3.66 -21.96
C ALA A 2 42.43 -2.65 -21.88
N GLY A 3 42.52 -1.48 -22.51
CA GLY A 3 41.50 -0.41 -22.39
C GLY A 3 40.47 -0.30 -23.53
N LYS A 4 40.69 -0.98 -24.66
CA LYS A 4 39.85 -0.84 -25.86
C LYS A 4 38.63 -1.77 -25.89
N SER A 5 38.67 -2.90 -25.19
CA SER A 5 37.53 -3.84 -25.13
C SER A 5 36.37 -3.30 -24.28
N ASN A 6 36.65 -2.73 -23.11
CA ASN A 6 35.63 -2.20 -22.20
C ASN A 6 34.88 -0.97 -22.75
N THR A 7 35.55 -0.13 -23.54
CA THR A 7 34.94 1.09 -24.10
C THR A 7 33.98 0.79 -25.25
N ALA A 8 34.27 -0.22 -26.07
CA ALA A 8 33.36 -0.71 -27.10
C ALA A 8 32.10 -1.34 -26.49
N THR A 9 32.27 -2.21 -25.49
CA THR A 9 31.16 -2.82 -24.75
C THR A 9 30.28 -1.76 -24.07
N ALA A 10 30.89 -0.74 -23.44
CA ALA A 10 30.16 0.35 -22.80
C ALA A 10 29.30 1.16 -23.80
N LYS A 11 29.80 1.41 -25.02
CA LYS A 11 29.03 2.10 -26.06
C LYS A 11 27.84 1.27 -26.56
N VAL A 12 28.02 -0.03 -26.73
CA VAL A 12 26.93 -0.95 -27.09
C VAL A 12 25.86 -0.94 -25.99
N LEU A 13 26.26 -1.04 -24.73
CA LEU A 13 25.34 -0.99 -23.58
C LEU A 13 24.60 0.35 -23.47
N GLN A 14 25.27 1.47 -23.76
CA GLN A 14 24.61 2.78 -23.77
C GLN A 14 23.57 2.89 -24.90
N LYS A 15 23.88 2.36 -26.09
CA LYS A 15 22.93 2.32 -27.20
C LYS A 15 21.71 1.45 -26.88
N GLU A 16 21.94 0.28 -26.27
CA GLU A 16 20.87 -0.62 -25.82
C GLU A 16 20.00 0.04 -24.75
N ASN A 17 20.60 0.72 -23.77
CA ASN A 17 19.87 1.50 -22.75
C ASN A 17 19.03 2.63 -23.37
N GLY A 18 19.53 3.29 -24.42
CA GLY A 18 18.75 4.27 -25.17
C GLY A 18 17.51 3.65 -25.80
N ARG A 19 17.68 2.52 -26.51
CA ARG A 19 16.59 1.76 -27.13
C ARG A 19 15.56 1.30 -26.09
N LEU A 20 16.01 0.75 -24.97
CA LEU A 20 15.15 0.27 -23.90
C LEU A 20 14.33 1.41 -23.28
N LYS A 21 14.91 2.60 -23.11
CA LYS A 21 14.18 3.78 -22.62
C LYS A 21 13.09 4.23 -23.58
N THR A 22 13.39 4.28 -24.88
CA THR A 22 12.40 4.62 -25.92
C THR A 22 11.24 3.61 -25.90
N PHE A 23 11.55 2.32 -25.91
CA PHE A 23 10.54 1.25 -25.87
C PHE A 23 9.66 1.32 -24.61
N LEU A 24 10.26 1.58 -23.44
CA LEU A 24 9.50 1.77 -22.21
C LEU A 24 8.57 2.97 -22.32
N THR A 25 9.01 4.07 -22.91
CA THR A 25 8.21 5.28 -23.07
C THR A 25 7.00 5.04 -23.99
N GLU A 26 7.23 4.41 -25.13
CA GLU A 26 6.16 4.01 -26.06
C GLU A 26 5.14 3.07 -25.40
N SER A 27 5.64 2.07 -24.66
CA SER A 27 4.79 1.15 -23.91
C SER A 27 3.95 1.87 -22.85
N THR A 28 4.53 2.84 -22.13
CA THR A 28 3.78 3.63 -21.14
C THR A 28 2.70 4.49 -21.77
N LEU A 29 2.99 5.15 -22.91
CA LEU A 29 2.01 5.95 -23.65
C LEU A 29 0.84 5.10 -24.15
N ALA A 30 1.13 3.90 -24.67
CA ALA A 30 0.09 2.97 -25.10
C ALA A 30 -0.80 2.52 -23.93
N VAL A 31 -0.22 2.23 -22.76
CA VAL A 31 -0.97 1.87 -21.56
C VAL A 31 -1.85 3.03 -21.08
N ASP A 32 -1.36 4.27 -21.15
CA ASP A 32 -2.15 5.44 -20.76
C ASP A 32 -3.28 5.75 -21.75
N ALA A 33 -3.05 5.55 -23.05
CA ALA A 33 -4.11 5.63 -24.06
C ALA A 33 -5.22 4.60 -23.81
N LEU A 34 -4.86 3.35 -23.50
CA LEU A 34 -5.83 2.29 -23.15
C LEU A 34 -6.63 2.63 -21.89
N LYS A 35 -6.01 3.23 -20.87
CA LYS A 35 -6.72 3.69 -19.68
C LYS A 35 -7.71 4.79 -20.00
N ASN A 36 -7.32 5.77 -20.83
CA ASN A 36 -8.16 6.90 -21.19
C ASN A 36 -9.42 6.45 -21.92
N LEU A 37 -9.29 5.52 -22.87
CA LEU A 37 -10.45 4.90 -23.56
C LEU A 37 -11.46 4.30 -22.56
N GLY A 38 -10.95 3.59 -21.54
CA GLY A 38 -11.79 3.00 -20.50
C GLY A 38 -12.46 4.01 -19.56
N GLU A 39 -11.92 5.21 -19.41
CA GLU A 39 -12.54 6.31 -18.65
C GLU A 39 -13.53 7.09 -19.52
N GLU A 40 -13.25 7.26 -20.82
CA GLU A 40 -14.16 7.87 -21.80
C GLU A 40 -15.45 7.08 -21.93
N ALA A 41 -15.38 5.75 -22.00
CA ALA A 41 -16.56 4.89 -22.00
C ALA A 41 -17.43 5.10 -20.74
N LEU A 42 -16.80 5.26 -19.56
CA LEU A 42 -17.52 5.57 -18.31
C LEU A 42 -18.16 6.96 -18.32
N ARG A 43 -17.52 7.96 -18.93
CA ARG A 43 -18.08 9.30 -19.12
C ARG A 43 -19.28 9.28 -20.07
N ALA A 44 -19.21 8.51 -21.15
CA ALA A 44 -20.32 8.33 -22.09
C ALA A 44 -21.52 7.68 -21.39
N VAL A 45 -21.29 6.65 -20.54
CA VAL A 45 -22.34 6.06 -19.71
C VAL A 45 -22.99 7.13 -18.82
N GLN A 46 -22.20 7.94 -18.12
CA GLN A 46 -22.73 8.98 -17.24
C GLN A 46 -23.57 10.01 -18.02
N HIS A 47 -23.09 10.47 -19.17
CA HIS A 47 -23.81 11.43 -20.01
C HIS A 47 -25.19 10.89 -20.44
N LEU A 48 -25.27 9.62 -20.86
CA LEU A 48 -26.54 9.01 -21.27
C LEU A 48 -27.51 8.80 -20.10
N LEU A 49 -26.99 8.50 -18.90
CA LEU A 49 -27.80 8.46 -17.68
C LEU A 49 -28.39 9.84 -17.35
N ASP A 50 -27.62 10.91 -17.52
CA ASP A 50 -28.06 12.27 -17.28
C ASP A 50 -29.18 12.70 -18.25
N HIS A 51 -29.22 12.08 -19.44
CA HIS A 51 -30.30 12.25 -20.42
C HIS A 51 -31.53 11.35 -20.15
N GLY A 52 -31.59 10.70 -18.99
CA GLY A 52 -32.76 9.94 -18.55
C GLY A 52 -32.80 8.49 -19.01
N MET A 53 -31.73 7.97 -19.61
CA MET A 53 -31.67 6.55 -19.95
C MET A 53 -31.44 5.67 -18.71
N SER A 54 -31.97 4.44 -18.73
CA SER A 54 -31.73 3.49 -17.66
C SER A 54 -30.32 2.89 -17.73
N LEU A 55 -29.69 2.64 -16.58
CA LEU A 55 -28.37 2.00 -16.51
C LEU A 55 -28.31 0.66 -17.25
N ASN A 56 -29.39 -0.11 -17.22
CA ASN A 56 -29.45 -1.41 -17.89
C ASN A 56 -29.45 -1.28 -19.42
N GLY A 57 -29.98 -0.19 -19.96
CA GLY A 57 -29.94 0.11 -21.40
C GLY A 57 -28.61 0.70 -21.85
N VAL A 58 -28.00 1.54 -21.03
CA VAL A 58 -26.77 2.27 -21.39
C VAL A 58 -25.51 1.39 -21.36
N LEU A 59 -25.39 0.49 -20.37
CA LEU A 59 -24.19 -0.34 -20.20
C LEU A 59 -23.84 -1.19 -21.44
N PRO A 60 -24.80 -1.89 -22.10
CA PRO A 60 -24.53 -2.59 -23.35
C PRO A 60 -24.13 -1.67 -24.50
N ILE A 61 -24.73 -0.47 -24.60
CA ILE A 61 -24.45 0.51 -25.67
C ILE A 61 -23.01 1.00 -25.59
N CYS A 62 -22.52 1.27 -24.37
CA CYS A 62 -21.15 1.74 -24.15
C CYS A 62 -20.14 0.59 -23.99
N GLU A 63 -20.56 -0.66 -24.15
CA GLU A 63 -19.74 -1.87 -23.94
C GLU A 63 -19.06 -1.92 -22.55
N VAL A 64 -19.68 -1.30 -21.54
CA VAL A 64 -19.16 -1.25 -20.18
C VAL A 64 -19.79 -2.36 -19.34
N SER A 65 -18.96 -3.21 -18.74
CA SER A 65 -19.46 -4.20 -17.79
C SER A 65 -20.02 -3.54 -16.53
N ARG A 66 -21.08 -4.12 -15.97
CA ARG A 66 -21.69 -3.63 -14.72
C ARG A 66 -20.68 -3.54 -13.57
N GLN A 67 -19.75 -4.50 -13.51
CA GLN A 67 -18.68 -4.50 -12.51
C GLN A 67 -17.77 -3.29 -12.65
N ARG A 68 -17.34 -2.96 -13.89
CA ARG A 68 -16.50 -1.79 -14.20
C ARG A 68 -17.19 -0.49 -13.77
N TRP A 69 -18.48 -0.34 -14.04
CA TRP A 69 -19.28 0.84 -13.65
C TRP A 69 -19.31 1.06 -12.13
N TYR A 70 -19.60 0.02 -11.36
CA TYR A 70 -19.65 0.13 -9.89
C TYR A 70 -18.26 0.15 -9.24
N TRP A 71 -17.22 -0.26 -9.96
CA TRP A 71 -15.87 -0.28 -9.44
C TRP A 71 -15.35 1.15 -9.31
N LYS A 72 -15.26 1.63 -8.07
CA LYS A 72 -14.55 2.87 -7.75
C LYS A 72 -13.17 2.53 -7.20
N LYS A 73 -12.12 3.09 -7.79
CA LYS A 73 -10.76 3.03 -7.25
C LYS A 73 -10.74 3.80 -5.92
N LYS A 74 -11.06 3.12 -4.82
CA LYS A 74 -10.90 3.70 -3.49
C LYS A 74 -9.41 3.94 -3.28
N ALA A 75 -9.00 5.20 -3.23
CA ALA A 75 -7.70 5.55 -2.68
C ALA A 75 -7.67 4.95 -1.27
N ARG A 76 -6.81 3.96 -1.06
CA ARG A 76 -6.55 3.46 0.29
C ARG A 76 -5.76 4.55 0.99
N GLU A 77 -6.45 5.56 1.50
CA GLU A 77 -5.90 6.48 2.49
C GLU A 77 -5.66 5.67 3.78
N SER A 78 -4.61 4.87 3.78
CA SER A 78 -4.00 4.43 5.01
C SER A 78 -2.90 5.43 5.36
N LYS A 79 -3.27 6.69 5.55
CA LYS A 79 -2.52 7.52 6.48
C LYS A 79 -2.81 6.91 7.83
N ALA A 80 -1.96 5.96 8.24
CA ALA A 80 -1.87 5.62 9.63
C ALA A 80 -1.61 6.95 10.34
N ASP A 81 -2.58 7.39 11.12
CA ASP A 81 -2.44 8.61 11.91
C ASP A 81 -1.14 8.48 12.71
N PRO A 82 -0.13 9.35 12.48
CA PRO A 82 1.14 9.28 13.18
C PRO A 82 0.95 9.23 14.70
N SER A 83 -0.08 9.91 15.20
CA SER A 83 -0.48 9.91 16.61
C SER A 83 -0.76 8.50 17.15
N VAL A 84 -1.41 7.65 16.35
CA VAL A 84 -1.74 6.27 16.73
C VAL A 84 -0.49 5.39 16.75
N LEU A 85 0.46 5.62 15.84
CA LEU A 85 1.71 4.87 15.83
C LEU A 85 2.56 5.17 17.07
N ASP A 86 2.62 6.43 17.49
CA ASP A 86 3.38 6.83 18.67
C ASP A 86 2.74 6.31 19.97
N MET A 87 1.41 6.34 20.11
CA MET A 87 0.74 5.68 21.23
C MET A 87 1.03 4.18 21.29
N ILE A 88 1.05 3.50 20.15
CA ILE A 88 1.41 2.08 20.08
C ILE A 88 2.87 1.86 20.52
N ARG A 89 3.80 2.74 20.14
CA ARG A 89 5.20 2.69 20.59
C ARG A 89 5.30 2.80 22.10
N ASP A 90 4.57 3.74 22.69
CA ASP A 90 4.60 3.95 24.13
C ASP A 90 4.00 2.79 24.90
N ILE A 91 2.89 2.24 24.44
CA ILE A 91 2.31 1.01 25.00
C ILE A 91 3.31 -0.15 24.90
N HIS A 92 3.99 -0.30 23.76
CA HIS A 92 4.97 -1.37 23.56
C HIS A 92 6.21 -1.19 24.45
N LYS A 93 6.71 0.05 24.64
CA LYS A 93 7.81 0.37 25.56
C LYS A 93 7.44 0.06 27.02
N ARG A 94 6.26 0.49 27.46
CA ARG A 94 5.76 0.26 28.83
C ARG A 94 5.47 -1.21 29.09
N ARG A 95 4.96 -1.94 28.08
CA ARG A 95 4.51 -3.32 28.18
C ARG A 95 5.01 -4.15 26.99
N PRO A 96 6.30 -4.52 26.96
CA PRO A 96 6.93 -5.20 25.82
C PRO A 96 6.34 -6.59 25.51
N PHE A 97 5.67 -7.22 26.49
CA PHE A 97 5.03 -8.53 26.32
C PHE A 97 3.61 -8.44 25.75
N TYR A 98 3.09 -7.23 25.50
CA TYR A 98 1.74 -7.08 24.97
C TYR A 98 1.70 -7.45 23.50
N GLY A 99 0.89 -8.46 23.19
CA GLY A 99 0.58 -8.81 21.81
C GLY A 99 -0.39 -7.81 21.17
N THR A 100 -0.53 -7.89 19.85
CA THR A 100 -1.42 -7.02 19.05
C THR A 100 -2.86 -6.90 19.57
N ARG A 101 -3.38 -7.95 20.25
CA ARG A 101 -4.72 -7.92 20.85
C ARG A 101 -4.76 -7.02 22.09
N SER A 102 -3.82 -7.19 23.02
CA SER A 102 -3.74 -6.40 24.26
C SER A 102 -3.46 -4.93 23.96
N VAL A 103 -2.60 -4.66 22.98
CA VAL A 103 -2.32 -3.29 22.53
C VAL A 103 -3.56 -2.63 21.93
N ALA A 104 -4.33 -3.34 21.11
CA ALA A 104 -5.57 -2.80 20.55
C ALA A 104 -6.59 -2.45 21.65
N THR A 105 -6.74 -3.29 22.67
CA THR A 105 -7.62 -3.02 23.81
C THR A 105 -7.16 -1.79 24.59
N GLU A 106 -5.88 -1.70 24.92
CA GLU A 106 -5.31 -0.56 25.65
C GLU A 106 -5.46 0.74 24.86
N LEU A 107 -5.15 0.70 23.56
CA LEU A 107 -5.31 1.83 22.66
C LEU A 107 -6.77 2.26 22.52
N SER A 108 -7.72 1.31 22.53
CA SER A 108 -9.15 1.61 22.49
C SER A 108 -9.62 2.32 23.76
N ARG A 109 -9.06 1.94 24.92
CA ARG A 109 -9.35 2.60 26.20
C ARG A 109 -8.81 4.02 26.23
N GLN A 110 -7.59 4.23 25.76
CA GLN A 110 -6.96 5.56 25.73
C GLN A 110 -7.62 6.53 24.74
N LEU A 111 -8.05 6.02 23.58
CA LEU A 111 -8.70 6.84 22.55
C LEU A 111 -10.22 6.99 22.73
N GLY A 112 -10.84 6.29 23.68
CA GLY A 112 -12.30 6.28 23.87
C GLY A 112 -13.10 5.71 22.69
N ARG A 113 -12.44 5.03 21.73
CA ARG A 113 -13.08 4.43 20.55
C ARG A 113 -12.50 3.06 20.23
N PRO A 114 -13.28 2.12 19.68
CA PRO A 114 -12.79 0.79 19.35
C PRO A 114 -11.74 0.85 18.24
N VAL A 115 -10.56 0.29 18.50
CA VAL A 115 -9.48 0.18 17.52
C VAL A 115 -9.40 -1.23 16.95
N ASN A 116 -9.44 -1.34 15.63
CA ASN A 116 -9.35 -2.62 14.95
C ASN A 116 -7.97 -3.27 15.15
N ARG A 117 -7.93 -4.48 15.73
CA ARG A 117 -6.71 -5.29 15.87
C ARG A 117 -5.94 -5.46 14.57
N LYS A 118 -6.62 -5.54 13.42
CA LYS A 118 -5.97 -5.65 12.09
C LYS A 118 -5.15 -4.39 11.76
N ALA A 119 -5.61 -3.22 12.18
CA ALA A 119 -4.85 -1.98 12.02
C ALA A 119 -3.58 -2.01 12.87
N VAL A 120 -3.69 -2.38 14.16
CA VAL A 120 -2.52 -2.54 15.05
C VAL A 120 -1.54 -3.58 14.50
N ARG A 121 -2.01 -4.73 14.03
CA ARG A 121 -1.16 -5.76 13.42
C ARG A 121 -0.41 -5.22 12.18
N ARG A 122 -1.08 -4.42 11.34
CA ARG A 122 -0.44 -3.80 10.18
C ARG A 122 0.66 -2.83 10.61
N LEU A 123 0.39 -1.99 11.61
CA LEU A 123 1.38 -1.06 12.16
C LEU A 123 2.58 -1.79 12.78
N TYR A 124 2.35 -2.90 13.48
CA TYR A 124 3.42 -3.77 14.00
C TYR A 124 4.31 -4.33 12.89
N ARG A 125 3.72 -4.74 11.76
CA ARG A 125 4.49 -5.22 10.60
C ARG A 125 5.29 -4.09 9.96
N LEU A 126 4.68 -2.93 9.76
CA LEU A 126 5.35 -1.75 9.21
C LEU A 126 6.51 -1.27 10.10
N ALA A 127 6.36 -1.37 11.41
CA ALA A 127 7.38 -0.99 12.38
C ALA A 127 8.40 -2.09 12.70
N GLY A 128 8.27 -3.29 12.11
CA GLY A 128 9.19 -4.41 12.33
C GLY A 128 9.06 -5.11 13.69
N TRP A 129 8.01 -4.86 14.47
CA TRP A 129 7.77 -5.50 15.78
C TRP A 129 7.02 -6.82 15.68
N SER A 130 6.82 -7.36 14.47
CA SER A 130 6.18 -8.66 14.28
C SER A 130 7.10 -9.86 14.55
N LYS A 131 8.29 -9.64 15.11
CA LYS A 131 9.19 -10.74 15.48
C LYS A 131 8.53 -11.60 16.56
N PRO A 132 8.69 -12.94 16.51
CA PRO A 132 8.22 -13.80 17.58
C PRO A 132 8.83 -13.33 18.91
N ALA A 133 7.99 -13.23 19.94
CA ALA A 133 8.45 -12.85 21.26
C ALA A 133 9.55 -13.81 21.71
N PRO A 134 10.63 -13.34 22.35
CA PRO A 134 11.66 -14.21 22.87
C PRO A 134 11.04 -15.20 23.88
N PRO A 135 11.63 -16.40 24.06
CA PRO A 135 11.12 -17.40 24.99
C PRO A 135 10.91 -16.80 26.39
N LYS A 136 9.89 -17.29 27.12
CA LYS A 136 9.46 -16.74 28.43
C LYS A 136 10.60 -16.59 29.45
N ALA A 137 11.64 -17.42 29.36
CA ALA A 137 12.83 -17.35 30.20
C ALA A 137 13.64 -16.06 29.97
N ASP A 138 13.91 -15.70 28.71
CA ASP A 138 14.68 -14.49 28.33
C ASP A 138 13.91 -13.20 28.61
N ALA A 139 12.59 -13.24 28.44
CA ALA A 139 11.68 -12.15 28.74
C ALA A 139 11.77 -11.68 30.20
N LYS A 140 11.69 -12.62 31.15
CA LYS A 140 11.75 -12.33 32.59
C LYS A 140 13.14 -11.86 33.03
N ALA A 141 14.20 -12.41 32.43
CA ALA A 141 15.58 -12.02 32.70
C ALA A 141 15.89 -10.58 32.23
N ARG A 142 15.41 -10.16 31.06
CA ARG A 142 15.57 -8.77 30.56
C ARG A 142 14.81 -7.75 31.38
N TRP A 143 13.60 -8.08 31.85
CA TRP A 143 12.83 -7.19 32.73
C TRP A 143 13.52 -6.97 34.09
N LYS A 144 14.16 -8.01 34.65
CA LYS A 144 14.99 -7.85 35.86
C LYS A 144 16.19 -6.94 35.63
N ARG A 145 16.83 -6.97 34.45
CA ARG A 145 17.97 -6.10 34.11
C ARG A 145 17.60 -4.62 33.96
N ILE A 146 16.42 -4.30 33.46
CA ILE A 146 15.97 -2.90 33.26
C ILE A 146 15.60 -2.23 34.60
N LYS A 147 15.28 -3.00 35.64
CA LYS A 147 14.92 -2.49 36.97
C LYS A 147 16.11 -2.22 37.91
N VAL A 148 17.34 -2.50 37.47
CA VAL A 148 18.57 -2.42 38.30
C VAL A 148 19.46 -1.23 37.91
N VAL A 149 18.93 -0.28 37.12
CA VAL A 149 19.51 1.05 36.88
C VAL A 149 18.45 2.08 37.25
#